data_AF-W6TIZ3-F1
#
_entry.id   AF-W6TIZ3-F1
#
_cell.length_a   1.000
_cell.length_b   1.000
_cell.length_c   1.000
_cell.angle_alpha   90.00
_cell.angle_beta   90.00
_cell.angle_gamma   90.00
#
_symmetry.space_group_name_H-M   'P 1'
#
loop_
_entity.id
_entity.type
_entity.pdbx_description
1 polymer ?
#
loop_
_entity_poly.entity_id
_entity_poly.type
_entity_poly.pdbx_seq_one_letter_code
_entity_poly.pdbx_strand_id
1 'polypeptide(L)'
;MKKEKKGEGKVRVIIMMVMMMVMMGCNSGGVGGEGQVGAKSLSEVLMEVGRSAGDAFYSFLELVSGTLGFSVTGDTTKQQVGEYFNKLGVTLGEALKELEKLATKSETGVDKSASSKNLIRSAVDTAKGVLATLEGCLESLKEIGDASKVGEVGSDAQKGVSAAEGELKKHIKH
;
A
#
# COMPACT_ATOMS: atom_id res chain seq x y z
N MET A 1 23.41 45.43 70.83
CA MET A 1 23.75 44.64 69.62
C MET A 1 23.66 43.15 69.95
N LYS A 2 22.62 42.44 69.49
CA LYS A 2 22.52 40.95 69.49
C LYS A 2 21.17 40.51 68.88
N LYS A 3 20.93 40.81 67.59
CA LYS A 3 19.75 40.29 66.84
C LYS A 3 20.03 40.14 65.34
N GLU A 4 21.21 39.68 64.95
CA GLU A 4 21.51 39.41 63.54
C GLU A 4 22.42 38.20 63.46
N LYS A 5 21.87 36.98 63.42
CA LYS A 5 22.53 35.73 62.95
C LYS A 5 21.59 34.52 62.97
N LYS A 6 20.27 34.70 62.78
CA LYS A 6 19.31 33.56 62.73
C LYS A 6 18.47 33.50 61.45
N GLY A 7 18.53 34.52 60.60
CA GLY A 7 17.82 34.55 59.31
C GLY A 7 18.60 33.97 58.12
N GLU A 8 19.93 34.00 58.17
CA GLU A 8 20.75 33.63 57.01
C GLU A 8 20.77 32.13 56.72
N GLY A 9 20.70 31.27 57.74
CA GLY A 9 20.66 29.83 57.56
C GLY A 9 19.36 29.35 56.93
N LYS A 10 18.22 29.93 57.32
CA LYS A 10 16.90 29.52 56.80
C LYS A 10 16.69 29.98 55.36
N VAL A 11 17.13 31.20 55.02
CA VAL A 11 17.08 31.70 53.63
C VAL A 11 18.09 30.99 52.74
N ARG A 12 19.32 30.69 53.20
CA ARG A 12 20.27 29.88 52.42
C ARG A 12 19.75 28.45 52.16
N VAL A 13 19.08 27.83 53.12
CA VAL A 13 18.48 26.49 52.93
C VAL A 13 17.30 26.55 51.96
N ILE A 14 16.46 27.59 52.03
CA ILE A 14 15.36 27.78 51.06
C ILE A 14 15.92 28.08 49.66
N ILE A 15 16.94 28.93 49.53
CA ILE A 15 17.58 29.20 48.24
C ILE A 15 18.27 27.95 47.70
N MET A 16 18.95 27.14 48.53
CA MET A 16 19.53 25.86 48.09
C MET A 16 18.45 24.84 47.68
N MET A 17 17.34 24.72 48.41
CA MET A 17 16.24 23.82 48.04
C MET A 17 15.54 24.26 46.74
N VAL A 18 15.33 25.56 46.56
CA VAL A 18 14.73 26.11 45.32
C VAL A 18 15.71 25.94 44.15
N MET A 19 17.02 26.10 44.35
CA MET A 19 18.01 25.92 43.29
C MET A 19 18.17 24.45 42.87
N MET A 20 17.95 23.49 43.79
CA MET A 20 17.85 22.06 43.42
C MET A 20 16.55 21.71 42.68
N MET A 21 15.42 22.34 43.02
CA MET A 21 14.16 22.13 42.30
C MET A 21 14.15 22.77 40.90
N VAL A 22 14.86 23.88 40.71
CA VAL A 22 14.94 24.58 39.41
C VAL A 22 15.90 23.88 38.42
N MET A 23 16.74 22.96 38.89
CA MET A 23 17.54 22.07 38.02
C MET A 23 16.76 20.85 37.50
N MET A 24 15.47 20.72 37.83
CA MET A 24 14.52 19.85 37.11
C MET A 24 13.79 20.59 35.97
N GLY A 25 14.38 21.68 35.47
CA GLY A 25 14.00 22.29 34.20
C GLY A 25 14.47 21.43 33.02
N CYS A 26 13.52 20.91 32.25
CA CYS A 26 13.70 20.37 30.90
C CYS A 26 14.93 19.45 30.70
N ASN A 27 14.96 18.34 31.44
CA ASN A 27 15.58 17.12 30.93
C ASN A 27 14.58 15.97 31.06
N SER A 28 13.59 15.94 30.17
CA SER A 28 12.86 14.71 29.82
C SER A 28 13.74 13.81 28.94
N GLY A 29 15.02 13.67 29.30
CA GLY A 29 15.83 12.55 28.91
C GLY A 29 15.27 11.34 29.62
N GLY A 30 14.57 10.49 28.84
CA GLY A 30 14.05 9.22 29.29
C GLY A 30 15.13 8.42 30.01
N VAL A 31 15.03 8.41 31.33
CA VAL A 31 15.77 7.46 32.17
C VAL A 31 15.01 6.15 32.06
N GLY A 32 15.76 5.10 31.72
CA GLY A 32 15.24 3.77 31.43
C GLY A 32 14.28 3.28 32.52
N GLY A 33 13.04 3.07 32.11
CA GLY A 33 12.17 2.07 32.73
C GLY A 33 12.35 0.78 31.95
N GLU A 34 12.99 -0.19 32.58
CA GLU A 34 12.90 -1.60 32.21
C GLU A 34 11.42 -1.96 32.06
N GLY A 35 10.99 -2.24 30.82
CA GLY A 35 9.59 -2.51 30.51
C GLY A 35 9.14 -2.17 29.08
N GLN A 36 9.96 -1.53 28.25
CA GLN A 36 9.58 -1.25 26.86
C GLN A 36 9.90 -2.42 25.93
N VAL A 37 9.13 -3.50 26.07
CA VAL A 37 8.98 -4.50 25.04
C VAL A 37 8.36 -3.82 23.81
N GLY A 38 9.17 -3.59 22.77
CA GLY A 38 8.70 -3.62 21.38
C GLY A 38 8.06 -2.36 20.77
N ALA A 39 8.27 -1.15 21.31
CA ALA A 39 7.80 0.06 20.64
C ALA A 39 8.84 0.59 19.63
N LYS A 40 8.67 0.28 18.34
CA LYS A 40 9.46 0.89 17.24
C LYS A 40 9.36 2.41 17.30
N SER A 41 10.48 3.11 17.06
CA SER A 41 10.48 4.57 16.97
C SER A 41 9.55 5.05 15.85
N LEU A 42 8.90 6.21 16.00
CA LEU A 42 8.08 6.82 14.94
C LEU A 42 8.82 6.90 13.59
N SER A 43 10.12 7.19 13.62
CA SER A 43 10.97 7.26 12.43
C SER A 43 11.15 5.90 11.76
N GLU A 44 11.25 4.83 12.55
CA GLU A 44 11.39 3.45 12.06
C GLU A 44 10.09 2.98 11.39
N VAL A 45 8.94 3.25 12.02
CA VAL A 45 7.61 2.98 11.44
C VAL A 45 7.44 3.73 10.12
N LEU A 46 7.79 5.02 10.07
CA LEU A 46 7.67 5.83 8.86
C LEU A 46 8.60 5.35 7.74
N MET A 47 9.83 4.92 8.06
CA MET A 47 10.74 4.30 7.09
C MET A 47 10.18 2.98 6.55
N GLU A 48 9.60 2.14 7.41
CA GLU A 48 9.03 0.86 6.99
C GLU A 48 7.77 1.01 6.14
N VAL A 49 6.88 1.96 6.49
CA VAL A 49 5.72 2.33 5.66
C VAL A 49 6.18 2.92 4.34
N GLY A 50 7.16 3.83 4.33
CA GLY A 50 7.72 4.41 3.12
C GLY A 50 8.33 3.37 2.18
N ARG A 51 9.09 2.41 2.73
CA ARG A 51 9.62 1.28 1.97
C ARG A 51 8.51 0.42 1.39
N SER A 52 7.50 0.08 2.19
CA SER A 52 6.35 -0.71 1.73
C SER A 52 5.52 -0.01 0.67
N ALA A 53 5.40 1.33 0.73
CA ALA A 53 4.73 2.13 -0.29
C ALA A 53 5.54 2.13 -1.60
N GLY A 54 6.87 2.21 -1.49
CA GLY A 54 7.77 2.03 -2.63
C GLY A 54 7.59 0.66 -3.28
N ASP A 55 7.62 -0.41 -2.50
CA ASP A 55 7.44 -1.79 -3.00
C ASP A 55 6.11 -1.93 -3.77
N ALA A 56 5.00 -1.44 -3.20
CA ALA A 56 3.70 -1.45 -3.86
C ALA A 56 3.67 -0.62 -5.16
N PHE A 57 4.35 0.53 -5.18
CA PHE A 57 4.45 1.38 -6.37
C PHE A 57 5.27 0.71 -7.49
N TYR A 58 6.38 0.05 -7.15
CA TYR A 58 7.19 -0.69 -8.13
C TYR A 58 6.43 -1.88 -8.72
N SER A 59 5.70 -2.65 -7.91
CA SER A 59 4.84 -3.72 -8.41
C SER A 59 3.75 -3.20 -9.35
N PHE A 60 3.19 -2.02 -9.07
CA PHE A 60 2.25 -1.37 -9.98
C PHE A 60 2.92 -0.92 -11.29
N LEU A 61 4.14 -0.39 -11.25
CA LEU A 61 4.88 -0.05 -12.48
C LEU A 61 5.20 -1.29 -13.31
N GLU A 62 5.55 -2.41 -12.66
CA GLU A 62 5.75 -3.69 -13.34
C GLU A 62 4.47 -4.13 -14.05
N LEU A 63 3.32 -4.07 -13.36
CA LEU A 63 2.00 -4.30 -13.95
C LEU A 63 1.76 -3.41 -15.18
N VAL A 64 1.93 -2.09 -15.06
CA VAL A 64 1.72 -1.14 -16.16
C VAL A 64 2.68 -1.45 -17.32
N SER A 65 3.95 -1.75 -17.04
CA SER A 65 4.90 -2.11 -18.09
C SER A 65 4.54 -3.42 -18.79
N GLY A 66 4.01 -4.41 -18.04
CA GLY A 66 3.50 -5.67 -18.57
C GLY A 66 2.25 -5.49 -19.44
N THR A 67 1.40 -4.49 -19.13
CA THR A 67 0.21 -4.17 -19.93
C THR A 67 0.52 -3.49 -21.27
N LEU A 68 1.59 -2.71 -21.35
CA LEU A 68 1.93 -1.86 -22.50
C LEU A 68 2.59 -2.64 -23.66
N GLY A 69 2.59 -3.97 -23.63
CA GLY A 69 3.40 -4.81 -24.53
C GLY A 69 2.65 -5.79 -25.43
N PHE A 70 1.32 -5.85 -25.41
CA PHE A 70 0.60 -6.85 -26.23
C PHE A 70 0.53 -6.45 -27.70
N SER A 71 1.38 -7.08 -28.52
CA SER A 71 1.33 -6.95 -29.97
C SER A 71 0.61 -8.14 -30.59
N VAL A 72 -0.46 -7.85 -31.34
CA VAL A 72 -1.20 -8.85 -32.12
C VAL A 72 -0.63 -8.87 -33.53
N THR A 73 -0.23 -10.06 -33.97
CA THR A 73 0.25 -10.33 -35.34
C THR A 73 -0.73 -11.22 -36.07
N GLY A 74 -0.52 -11.45 -37.37
CA GLY A 74 -1.34 -12.37 -38.15
C GLY A 74 -1.30 -13.82 -37.67
N ASP A 75 -0.30 -14.20 -36.88
CA ASP A 75 -0.18 -15.55 -36.32
C ASP A 75 -0.67 -15.65 -34.87
N THR A 76 -1.06 -14.52 -34.27
CA THR A 76 -1.59 -14.51 -32.91
C THR A 76 -2.93 -15.24 -32.87
N THR A 77 -3.04 -16.26 -32.02
CA THR A 77 -4.30 -16.98 -31.82
C THR A 77 -5.20 -16.25 -30.84
N LYS A 78 -6.51 -16.47 -30.92
CA LYS A 78 -7.44 -15.89 -29.95
C LYS A 78 -7.14 -16.41 -28.54
N GLN A 79 -6.74 -17.67 -28.39
CA GLN A 79 -6.30 -18.24 -27.11
C GLN A 79 -5.10 -17.48 -26.52
N GLN A 80 -4.12 -17.07 -27.33
CA GLN A 80 -2.98 -16.27 -26.85
C GLN A 80 -3.41 -14.90 -26.30
N VAL A 81 -4.54 -14.35 -26.77
CA VAL A 81 -5.14 -13.14 -26.20
C VAL A 81 -5.70 -13.41 -24.79
N GLY A 82 -6.43 -14.51 -24.61
CA GLY A 82 -6.93 -14.92 -23.29
C GLY A 82 -5.79 -15.20 -22.30
N GLU A 83 -4.74 -15.91 -22.74
CA GLU A 83 -3.55 -16.18 -21.94
C GLU A 83 -2.82 -14.89 -21.50
N TYR A 84 -2.80 -13.87 -22.36
CA TYR A 84 -2.23 -12.57 -22.01
C TYR A 84 -3.03 -11.89 -20.88
N PHE A 85 -4.35 -11.82 -21.00
CA PHE A 85 -5.20 -11.26 -19.94
C PHE A 85 -5.13 -12.06 -18.64
N ASN A 86 -4.98 -13.39 -18.72
CA ASN A 86 -4.76 -14.24 -17.56
C ASN A 86 -3.47 -13.87 -16.81
N LYS A 87 -2.35 -13.74 -17.53
CA LYS A 87 -1.06 -13.32 -16.95
C LYS A 87 -1.18 -11.94 -16.30
N LEU A 88 -1.88 -11.03 -16.96
CA LEU A 88 -2.11 -9.70 -16.44
C LEU A 88 -2.93 -9.73 -15.13
N GLY A 89 -3.95 -10.58 -15.04
CA GLY A 89 -4.72 -10.80 -13.82
C GLY A 89 -3.86 -11.31 -12.66
N VAL A 90 -2.93 -12.24 -12.94
CA VAL A 90 -1.99 -12.74 -11.93
C VAL A 90 -1.09 -11.62 -11.38
N THR A 91 -0.47 -10.82 -12.25
CA THR A 91 0.38 -9.69 -11.82
C THR A 91 -0.41 -8.62 -11.05
N LEU A 92 -1.67 -8.37 -11.44
CA LEU A 92 -2.56 -7.46 -10.71
C LEU A 92 -2.86 -7.98 -9.30
N GLY A 93 -3.08 -9.28 -9.15
CA GLY A 93 -3.26 -9.93 -7.85
C GLY A 93 -2.03 -9.82 -6.95
N GLU A 94 -0.82 -9.80 -7.51
CA GLU A 94 0.42 -9.56 -6.76
C GLU A 94 0.51 -8.10 -6.29
N ALA A 95 0.19 -7.12 -7.14
CA ALA A 95 0.13 -5.71 -6.76
C ALA A 95 -0.90 -5.45 -5.64
N LEU A 96 -2.05 -6.11 -5.68
CA LEU A 96 -3.06 -6.08 -4.61
C LEU A 96 -2.50 -6.58 -3.27
N LYS A 97 -1.69 -7.66 -3.28
CA LYS A 97 -1.06 -8.20 -2.07
C LYS A 97 -0.04 -7.24 -1.47
N GLU A 98 0.78 -6.58 -2.30
CA GLU A 98 1.74 -5.57 -1.80
C GLU A 98 1.03 -4.36 -1.20
N LEU A 99 -0.10 -3.95 -1.80
CA LEU A 99 -0.92 -2.87 -1.28
C LEU A 99 -1.54 -3.23 0.09
N GLU A 100 -1.95 -4.49 0.32
CA GLU A 100 -2.42 -4.94 1.63
C GLU A 100 -1.31 -4.93 2.70
N LYS A 101 -0.08 -5.29 2.32
CA LYS A 101 1.08 -5.18 3.23
C LYS A 101 1.33 -3.73 3.65
N LEU A 102 1.14 -2.77 2.74
CA LEU A 102 1.21 -1.34 3.07
C LEU A 102 0.11 -0.95 4.08
N ALA A 103 -1.12 -1.42 3.89
CA ALA A 103 -2.23 -1.15 4.79
C ALA A 103 -1.92 -1.60 6.22
N THR A 104 -1.51 -2.86 6.37
CA THR A 104 -1.21 -3.48 7.67
C THR A 104 -0.01 -2.84 8.38
N LYS A 105 1.04 -2.45 7.65
CA LYS A 105 2.18 -1.70 8.20
C LYS A 105 1.81 -0.28 8.64
N SER A 106 0.80 0.33 8.01
CA SER A 106 0.33 1.67 8.41
C SER A 106 -0.44 1.67 9.74
N GLU A 107 -0.98 0.52 10.14
CA GLU A 107 -1.73 0.34 11.40
C GLU A 107 -0.79 0.18 12.61
N THR A 108 0.37 -0.43 12.38
CA THR A 108 1.36 -0.84 13.38
C THR A 108 2.43 0.23 13.60
N GLY A 109 2.07 1.31 14.32
CA GLY A 109 3.06 2.27 14.75
C GLY A 109 2.50 3.54 15.40
N VAL A 110 2.61 3.56 16.73
CA VAL A 110 2.35 4.68 17.64
C VAL A 110 0.91 5.20 17.65
N ASP A 111 0.49 5.73 18.80
CA ASP A 111 -0.73 6.52 19.04
C ASP A 111 -0.76 7.80 18.18
N LYS A 112 -0.70 7.65 16.86
CA LYS A 112 -1.13 8.70 15.95
C LYS A 112 -2.65 8.76 16.05
N SER A 113 -3.18 9.95 16.31
CA SER A 113 -4.62 10.19 16.41
C SER A 113 -5.33 9.47 15.27
N ALA A 114 -6.51 8.92 15.58
CA ALA A 114 -7.31 8.11 14.65
C ALA A 114 -7.34 8.70 13.22
N SER A 115 -7.27 10.02 13.07
CA SER A 115 -7.24 10.76 11.81
C SER A 115 -6.23 10.30 10.74
N SER A 116 -4.97 9.95 11.08
CA SER A 116 -3.94 9.66 10.05
C SER A 116 -3.81 8.19 9.64
N LYS A 117 -4.09 7.23 10.55
CA LYS A 117 -4.23 5.81 10.19
C LYS A 117 -5.41 5.59 9.23
N ASN A 118 -6.50 6.34 9.46
CA ASN A 118 -7.68 6.30 8.60
C ASN A 118 -7.39 6.80 7.17
N LEU A 119 -6.50 7.77 6.97
CA LEU A 119 -6.20 8.30 5.63
C LEU A 119 -5.41 7.32 4.76
N ILE A 120 -4.34 6.69 5.29
CA ILE A 120 -3.56 5.72 4.52
C ILE A 120 -4.41 4.48 4.23
N ARG A 121 -5.12 3.96 5.25
CA ARG A 121 -6.04 2.85 5.10
C ARG A 121 -7.12 3.15 4.05
N SER A 122 -7.76 4.33 4.10
CA SER A 122 -8.78 4.74 3.14
C SER A 122 -8.25 4.86 1.72
N ALA A 123 -7.05 5.43 1.54
CA ALA A 123 -6.40 5.51 0.24
C ALA A 123 -6.08 4.12 -0.33
N VAL A 124 -5.55 3.22 0.51
CA VAL A 124 -5.27 1.82 0.15
C VAL A 124 -6.57 1.09 -0.20
N ASP A 125 -7.61 1.18 0.62
CA ASP A 125 -8.88 0.49 0.37
C ASP A 125 -9.55 1.00 -0.91
N THR A 126 -9.45 2.30 -1.20
CA THR A 126 -9.92 2.89 -2.48
C THR A 126 -9.17 2.29 -3.67
N ALA A 127 -7.84 2.28 -3.61
CA ALA A 127 -7.01 1.71 -4.67
C ALA A 127 -7.29 0.20 -4.85
N LYS A 128 -7.45 -0.55 -3.76
CA LYS A 128 -7.85 -1.97 -3.82
C LYS A 128 -9.20 -2.16 -4.48
N GLY A 129 -10.20 -1.32 -4.20
CA GLY A 129 -11.52 -1.39 -4.84
C GLY A 129 -11.43 -1.23 -6.37
N VAL A 130 -10.64 -0.28 -6.83
CA VAL A 130 -10.38 -0.07 -8.28
C VAL A 130 -9.66 -1.28 -8.88
N LEU A 131 -8.59 -1.76 -8.25
CA LEU A 131 -7.80 -2.88 -8.76
C LEU A 131 -8.59 -4.21 -8.73
N ALA A 132 -9.43 -4.44 -7.72
CA ALA A 132 -10.31 -5.62 -7.66
C ALA A 132 -11.38 -5.60 -8.75
N THR A 133 -11.89 -4.41 -9.11
CA THR A 133 -12.80 -4.27 -10.26
C THR A 133 -12.09 -4.65 -11.55
N LEU A 134 -10.86 -4.18 -11.74
CA LEU A 134 -10.04 -4.53 -12.89
C LEU A 134 -9.72 -6.03 -12.93
N GLU A 135 -9.41 -6.65 -11.79
CA GLU A 135 -9.19 -8.09 -11.67
C GLU A 135 -10.43 -8.89 -12.10
N GLY A 136 -11.62 -8.47 -11.67
CA GLY A 136 -12.88 -9.08 -12.11
C GLY A 136 -13.13 -8.96 -13.62
N CYS A 137 -12.72 -7.85 -14.23
CA CYS A 137 -12.75 -7.70 -15.69
C CYS A 137 -11.79 -8.70 -16.35
N LEU A 138 -10.53 -8.79 -15.90
CA LEU A 138 -9.52 -9.68 -16.47
C LEU A 138 -9.89 -11.16 -16.32
N GLU A 139 -10.48 -11.54 -15.19
CA GLU A 139 -10.99 -12.89 -14.94
C GLU A 139 -12.05 -13.30 -15.96
N SER A 140 -12.87 -12.35 -16.43
CA SER A 140 -13.86 -12.60 -17.48
C SER A 140 -13.21 -12.77 -18.86
N LEU A 141 -12.00 -12.25 -19.06
CA LEU A 141 -11.27 -12.30 -20.33
C LEU A 141 -10.28 -13.49 -20.44
N LYS A 142 -9.93 -14.14 -19.32
CA LYS A 142 -8.87 -15.15 -19.27
C LYS A 142 -9.14 -16.41 -20.11
N GLU A 143 -10.42 -16.75 -20.28
CA GLU A 143 -10.88 -17.94 -21.02
C GLU A 143 -11.32 -17.60 -22.45
N ILE A 144 -11.10 -16.36 -22.89
CA ILE A 144 -11.46 -15.96 -24.25
C ILE A 144 -10.54 -16.64 -25.26
N GLY A 145 -11.18 -17.16 -26.30
CA GLY A 145 -10.53 -17.50 -27.54
C GLY A 145 -10.41 -19.01 -27.78
N ASP A 146 -10.04 -19.31 -29.01
CA ASP A 146 -9.81 -20.65 -29.53
C ASP A 146 -8.45 -20.69 -30.23
N ALA A 147 -8.09 -21.84 -30.80
CA ALA A 147 -6.84 -22.02 -31.53
C ALA A 147 -6.76 -21.23 -32.86
N SER A 148 -7.87 -20.61 -33.30
CA SER A 148 -7.93 -19.86 -34.55
C SER A 148 -7.15 -18.55 -34.42
N LYS A 149 -6.67 -18.03 -35.55
CA LYS A 149 -5.95 -16.75 -35.59
C LYS A 149 -6.90 -15.58 -35.36
N VAL A 150 -6.38 -14.53 -34.74
CA VAL A 150 -7.08 -13.26 -34.65
C VAL A 150 -7.21 -12.68 -36.07
N GLY A 151 -8.45 -12.42 -36.51
CA GLY A 151 -8.71 -11.94 -37.87
C GLY A 151 -8.71 -13.02 -38.95
N GLU A 152 -8.76 -14.31 -38.58
CA GLU A 152 -8.88 -15.40 -39.55
C GLU A 152 -10.15 -15.27 -40.40
N VAL A 153 -9.98 -15.36 -41.72
CA VAL A 153 -11.07 -15.38 -42.69
C VAL A 153 -11.25 -16.82 -43.16
N GLY A 154 -12.43 -17.39 -42.93
CA GLY A 154 -12.72 -18.77 -43.32
C GLY A 154 -12.66 -18.97 -44.84
N SER A 155 -12.18 -20.15 -45.25
CA SER A 155 -11.94 -20.53 -46.65
C SER A 155 -13.17 -20.42 -47.57
N ASP A 156 -14.39 -20.47 -47.01
CA ASP A 156 -15.65 -20.49 -47.75
C ASP A 156 -16.34 -19.13 -47.87
N ALA A 157 -15.81 -18.07 -47.23
CA ALA A 157 -16.55 -16.82 -47.04
C ALA A 157 -15.86 -15.62 -47.73
N GLN A 158 -16.28 -15.31 -48.96
CA GLN A 158 -16.04 -13.99 -49.60
C GLN A 158 -16.79 -12.84 -48.88
N LYS A 159 -17.51 -13.12 -47.79
CA LYS A 159 -18.23 -12.15 -46.96
C LYS A 159 -17.87 -12.38 -45.49
N GLY A 160 -17.59 -11.31 -44.74
CA GLY A 160 -17.31 -11.40 -43.31
C GLY A 160 -18.43 -12.10 -42.55
N VAL A 161 -18.07 -13.02 -41.67
CA VAL A 161 -18.99 -13.66 -40.72
C VAL A 161 -19.16 -12.74 -39.52
N SER A 162 -20.39 -12.51 -39.07
CA SER A 162 -20.65 -11.74 -37.83
C SER A 162 -19.99 -12.42 -36.64
N ALA A 163 -19.51 -11.61 -35.70
CA ALA A 163 -18.93 -12.12 -34.47
C ALA A 163 -19.95 -12.99 -33.72
N ALA A 164 -19.46 -14.03 -33.05
CA ALA A 164 -20.29 -14.91 -32.23
C ALA A 164 -20.73 -14.17 -30.95
N GLU A 165 -21.78 -13.35 -31.05
CA GLU A 165 -22.29 -12.53 -29.94
C GLU A 165 -22.59 -13.35 -28.68
N GLY A 166 -23.09 -14.58 -28.86
CA GLY A 166 -23.35 -15.49 -27.74
C GLY A 166 -22.09 -15.87 -26.97
N GLU A 167 -20.95 -16.04 -27.66
CA GLU A 167 -19.67 -16.28 -27.02
C GLU A 167 -19.09 -15.00 -26.42
N LEU A 168 -19.23 -13.84 -27.08
CA LEU A 168 -18.77 -12.55 -26.56
C LEU A 168 -19.48 -12.16 -25.26
N LYS A 169 -20.82 -12.33 -25.19
CA LYS A 169 -21.62 -11.97 -24.01
C LYS A 169 -21.34 -12.84 -22.78
N LYS A 170 -20.78 -14.05 -22.94
CA LYS A 170 -20.35 -14.89 -21.80
C LYS A 170 -19.19 -14.27 -21.04
N HIS A 171 -18.36 -13.48 -21.73
CA HIS A 171 -17.12 -12.94 -21.22
C HIS A 171 -17.20 -11.44 -20.88
N ILE A 172 -18.35 -10.80 -21.16
CA ILE A 172 -18.64 -9.41 -20.79
C ILE A 172 -19.64 -9.44 -19.62
N LYS A 173 -19.13 -9.33 -18.39
CA LYS A 173 -19.98 -9.08 -17.21
C LYS A 173 -20.21 -7.58 -17.09
N HIS A 174 -21.23 -7.05 -17.78
CA HIS A 174 -21.85 -5.76 -17.46
C HIS A 174 -23.21 -5.61 -18.12
#